data_AF-E6UJK5-F1
#
_entry.id   AF-E6UJK5-F1
#
_cell.length_a   1.000
_cell.length_b   1.000
_cell.length_c   1.000
_cell.angle_alpha   90.00
_cell.angle_beta   90.00
_cell.angle_gamma   90.00
#
_symmetry.space_group_name_H-M   'P 1'
#
loop_
_entity.id
_entity.type
_entity.pdbx_description
1 polymer ?
#
loop_
_entity_poly.entity_id
_entity_poly.type
_entity_poly.pdbx_seq_one_letter_code
_entity_poly.pdbx_strand_id
1 'polypeptide(L)' 'MAKISDFVKENEPDTIVKIEGRNPDDDCDCLVEEYYHGRLDGVPADLLEYEVLSTGWLVGAQCFGIDIAYIRK' A
#
# COMPACT_ATOMS: atom_id res chain seq x y z
N MET A 1 8.14 11.72 -0.25
CA MET A 1 6.72 11.53 -0.62
C MET A 1 5.89 11.31 0.64
N ALA A 2 4.58 11.03 0.55
CA ALA A 2 3.78 10.64 1.72
C ALA A 2 4.15 9.22 2.17
N LYS A 3 4.14 8.93 3.47
CA LYS A 3 4.37 7.58 4.00
C LYS A 3 3.06 6.85 4.26
N ILE A 4 3.12 5.52 4.37
CA ILE A 4 1.97 4.73 4.83
C ILE A 4 1.49 5.21 6.20
N SER A 5 2.41 5.58 7.10
CA SER A 5 2.05 6.14 8.41
C SER A 5 1.17 7.40 8.33
N ASP A 6 1.27 8.18 7.27
CA ASP A 6 0.45 9.38 7.08
C ASP A 6 -0.94 8.99 6.58
N PHE A 7 -1.01 8.02 5.66
CA PHE A 7 -2.29 7.43 5.24
C PHE A 7 -3.05 6.81 6.42
N VAL A 8 -2.36 6.12 7.34
CA VAL A 8 -2.98 5.56 8.57
C VAL A 8 -3.59 6.64 9.46
N LYS A 9 -2.96 7.82 9.58
CA LYS A 9 -3.47 8.92 10.41
C LYS A 9 -4.69 9.61 9.81
N GLU A 10 -4.80 9.60 8.48
CA GLU A 10 -5.82 10.34 7.74
C GLU A 10 -7.09 9.53 7.44
N ASN A 11 -7.07 8.20 7.69
CA ASN A 11 -8.15 7.28 7.33
C ASN A 11 -8.67 6.50 8.54
N GLU A 12 -9.90 5.97 8.41
CA GLU A 12 -10.55 5.19 9.46
C GLU A 12 -9.78 3.88 9.74
N PRO A 13 -9.54 3.51 11.01
CA PRO A 13 -8.79 2.30 11.39
C PRO A 13 -9.35 0.99 10.82
N ASP A 14 -10.65 0.93 10.55
CA ASP A 14 -11.31 -0.27 10.01
C ASP A 14 -11.23 -0.41 8.48
N THR A 15 -10.67 0.60 7.80
CA THR A 15 -10.53 0.62 6.35
C THR A 15 -9.76 -0.61 5.89
N ILE A 16 -10.33 -1.38 4.96
CA ILE A 16 -9.63 -2.50 4.34
C ILE A 16 -8.66 -1.95 3.30
N VAL A 17 -7.40 -2.32 3.42
CA VAL A 17 -6.32 -1.92 2.52
C VAL A 17 -5.59 -3.12 1.93
N LYS A 18 -5.08 -2.92 0.73
CA LYS A 18 -4.16 -3.82 0.04
C LYS A 18 -2.88 -3.06 -0.26
N ILE A 19 -1.75 -3.50 0.29
CA ILE A 19 -0.45 -2.88 0.09
C ILE A 19 0.35 -3.74 -0.89
N GLU A 20 0.72 -3.15 -2.01
CA GLU A 20 1.40 -3.82 -3.11
C GLU A 20 2.70 -3.09 -3.45
N GLY A 21 3.76 -3.84 -3.70
CA GLY A 21 5.02 -3.26 -4.19
C GLY A 21 5.04 -3.24 -5.70
N ARG A 22 5.44 -2.11 -6.26
CA ARG A 22 5.65 -1.87 -7.69
C ARG A 22 7.05 -1.38 -7.95
N ASN A 23 7.55 -1.67 -9.15
CA ASN A 23 8.77 -1.06 -9.65
C ASN A 23 8.48 0.42 -9.98
N PRO A 24 9.10 1.39 -9.29
CA PRO A 24 8.87 2.81 -9.57
C PRO A 24 9.46 3.27 -10.91
N ASP A 25 10.37 2.49 -11.49
CA ASP A 25 11.07 2.82 -12.74
C ASP A 25 10.41 2.19 -13.99
N ASP A 26 9.45 1.28 -13.81
CA ASP A 26 8.78 0.56 -14.91
C ASP A 26 7.30 0.32 -14.59
N ASP A 27 6.45 1.24 -15.07
CA ASP A 27 4.98 1.15 -14.93
C ASP A 27 4.37 -0.04 -15.70
N CYS A 28 5.12 -0.66 -16.62
CA CYS A 28 4.70 -1.85 -17.36
C CYS A 28 5.16 -3.16 -16.69
N ASP A 29 5.91 -3.08 -15.58
CA ASP A 29 6.30 -4.24 -14.81
C ASP A 29 5.05 -4.89 -14.21
N CYS A 30 4.73 -6.08 -14.71
CA CYS A 30 3.60 -6.85 -14.25
C CYS A 30 3.87 -7.56 -12.91
N LEU A 31 5.09 -7.46 -12.38
CA LEU A 31 5.45 -7.95 -11.06
C LEU A 31 4.89 -7.03 -9.99
N VAL A 32 3.72 -7.41 -9.50
CA VAL A 32 3.10 -6.82 -8.31
C VAL A 32 3.22 -7.86 -7.19
N GLU A 33 3.87 -7.47 -6.09
CA GLU A 33 3.98 -8.32 -4.89
C GLU A 33 3.08 -7.77 -3.79
N GLU A 34 2.19 -8.59 -3.25
CA GLU A 34 1.33 -8.21 -2.12
C GLU A 34 2.12 -8.35 -0.82
N TYR A 35 2.25 -7.25 -0.08
CA TYR A 35 2.91 -7.22 1.22
C TYR A 35 1.91 -7.31 2.38
N TYR A 36 0.70 -6.81 2.16
CA TYR A 36 -0.35 -6.82 3.17
C TYR A 36 -1.74 -6.71 2.55
N HIS A 37 -2.71 -7.42 3.13
CA HIS A 37 -4.12 -7.23 2.84
C HIS A 37 -4.91 -7.43 4.13
N GLY A 38 -5.59 -6.39 4.60
CA GLY A 38 -6.31 -6.41 5.87
C GLY A 38 -6.76 -5.03 6.30
N ARG A 39 -7.05 -4.87 7.59
CA ARG A 39 -7.46 -3.59 8.16
C ARG A 39 -6.27 -2.64 8.30
N LEU A 40 -6.52 -1.35 8.16
CA LEU A 40 -5.50 -0.32 8.25
C LEU A 40 -4.78 -0.30 9.61
N ASP A 41 -5.49 -0.57 10.71
CA ASP A 41 -4.92 -0.70 12.06
C ASP A 41 -4.03 -1.94 12.25
N GLY A 42 -4.12 -2.92 11.35
CA GLY A 42 -3.33 -4.14 11.36
C GLY A 42 -2.09 -4.07 10.48
N VAL A 43 -1.79 -2.92 9.87
CA VAL A 43 -0.61 -2.76 9.00
C VAL A 43 0.68 -3.00 9.82
N PRO A 44 1.56 -3.92 9.37
CA PRO A 44 2.84 -4.17 10.00
C PRO A 44 3.70 -2.90 10.18
N ALA A 45 4.37 -2.78 11.32
CA ALA A 45 5.12 -1.58 11.68
C ALA A 45 6.27 -1.26 10.71
N ASP A 46 6.86 -2.28 10.08
CA ASP A 46 7.88 -2.13 9.05
C ASP A 46 7.32 -1.49 7.76
N LEU A 47 6.06 -1.76 7.41
CA LEU A 47 5.41 -1.16 6.24
C LEU A 47 5.06 0.31 6.46
N LEU A 48 4.88 0.78 7.70
CA LEU A 48 4.48 2.17 7.99
C LEU A 48 5.50 3.22 7.51
N GLU A 49 6.77 2.84 7.40
CA GLU A 49 7.85 3.73 6.99
C GLU A 49 8.03 3.85 5.48
N TYR A 50 7.34 3.01 4.70
CA TYR A 50 7.45 3.01 3.24
C TYR A 50 6.78 4.23 2.61
N GLU A 51 7.45 4.76 1.58
CA GLU A 51 6.89 5.81 0.76
C GLU A 51 5.80 5.26 -0.16
N VAL A 52 4.66 5.94 -0.16
CA VAL A 52 3.52 5.64 -1.01
C VAL A 52 3.78 6.26 -2.38
N LEU A 53 3.71 5.43 -3.42
CA LEU A 53 3.77 5.84 -4.83
C LEU A 53 2.40 6.32 -5.30
N SER A 54 1.36 5.54 -5.00
CA SER A 54 -0.02 5.85 -5.34
C SER A 54 -1.00 5.18 -4.40
N THR A 55 -2.21 5.73 -4.34
CA THR A 55 -3.36 5.12 -3.65
C THR A 55 -4.57 5.13 -4.57
N GLY A 56 -5.41 4.11 -4.51
CA GLY A 56 -6.63 4.08 -5.32
C GLY A 56 -7.67 3.10 -4.78
N TRP A 57 -8.96 3.37 -5.05
CA TRP A 57 -10.03 2.46 -4.64
C TRP A 57 -10.13 1.27 -5.60
N LEU A 58 -10.02 0.05 -5.08
CA LEU A 58 -10.13 -1.18 -5.83
C LEU A 58 -11.59 -1.65 -5.80
N VAL A 59 -12.37 -1.25 -6.80
CA VAL A 59 -13.82 -1.49 -6.88
C VAL A 59 -14.20 -2.97 -6.75
N GLY A 60 -13.41 -3.89 -7.33
CA GLY A 60 -13.68 -5.33 -7.26
C GLY A 60 -13.36 -5.98 -5.91
N ALA A 61 -12.35 -5.46 -5.22
CA ALA A 61 -11.90 -6.00 -3.93
C ALA A 61 -12.53 -5.27 -2.72
N GLN A 62 -13.26 -4.17 -2.98
CA GLN A 62 -13.86 -3.30 -1.96
C GLN A 62 -12.85 -2.84 -0.90
N CYS A 63 -11.64 -2.48 -1.34
CA CYS A 63 -10.56 -2.01 -0.48
C CYS A 63 -9.78 -0.86 -1.12
N PHE A 64 -9.00 -0.13 -0.31
CA PHE A 64 -8.02 0.84 -0.80
C PHE A 64 -6.71 0.13 -1.17
N GLY A 65 -6.30 0.25 -2.43
CA GLY A 65 -4.95 -0.11 -2.87
C GLY A 65 -3.94 0.97 -2.47
N ILE A 66 -2.79 0.56 -1.96
CA ILE A 66 -1.64 1.40 -1.64
C ILE A 66 -0.44 0.79 -2.35
N ASP A 67 0.12 1.51 -3.31
CA ASP A 67 1.32 1.09 -4.03
C ASP A 67 2.56 1.68 -3.35
N ILE A 68 3.57 0.85 -3.10
CA ILE A 68 4.88 1.25 -2.57
C ILE A 68 5.99 0.84 -3.53
N ALA A 69 7.17 1.47 -3.43
CA ALA A 69 8.33 1.01 -4.18
C ALA A 69 8.75 -0.40 -3.71
N TYR A 70 9.01 -1.29 -4.66
CA TYR A 70 9.35 -2.69 -4.40
C TYR A 70 10.51 -2.86 -3.41
N ILE A 71 10.35 -3.79 -2.45
CA ILE A 71 11.40 -4.18 -1.51
C ILE A 71 12.26 -5.26 -2.16
N ARG A 72 13.29 -4.88 -2.95
CA ARG A 72 14.30 -5.87 -3.36
C ARG A 72 15.07 -6.32 -2.10
N LYS A 73 14.80 -7.54 -1.65
CA LYS A 73 15.63 -8.26 -0.67
C LYS A 73 16.99 -8.60 -1.25
#